data_AF-A0A968N3W7-F1
#
_entry.id   AF-A0A968N3W7-F1
#
_cell.length_a   1.000
_cell.length_b   1.000
_cell.length_c   1.000
_cell.angle_alpha   90.00
_cell.angle_beta   90.00
_cell.angle_gamma   90.00
#
_symmetry.space_group_name_H-M   'P 1'
#
loop_
_entity.id
_entity.type
_entity.pdbx_description
1 polymer ?
#
loop_
_entity_poly.entity_id
_entity_poly.type
_entity_poly.pdbx_seq_one_letter_code
_entity_poly.pdbx_strand_id
1 'polypeptide(L)'
;MQGWRLANEGGYQDLAKDERGWLWCQELGLWLGAWQGELVRETAPWLRFYGADGSLVLLATEREQQERRQKERAEQRAEQERRQKEQECQARLDSVSRLLTLGLSVAEVATALNLSLAVVEQIQDSQTP
;
A
#
# COMPACT_ATOMS: atom_id res chain seq x y z
N MET A 1 -16.17 -31.05 14.13
CA MET A 1 -16.10 -29.96 15.13
C MET A 1 -17.47 -29.79 15.76
N GLN A 2 -17.56 -29.79 17.08
CA GLN A 2 -18.73 -29.35 17.85
C GLN A 2 -18.29 -28.09 18.59
N GLY A 3 -19.20 -27.17 18.90
CA GLY A 3 -18.85 -26.00 19.69
C GLY A 3 -19.98 -25.59 20.59
N TRP A 4 -19.61 -25.04 21.73
CA TRP A 4 -20.52 -24.73 22.81
C TRP A 4 -20.36 -23.27 23.21
N ARG A 5 -21.47 -22.61 23.54
CA ARG A 5 -21.47 -21.33 24.23
C ARG A 5 -21.75 -21.56 25.71
N LEU A 6 -21.12 -20.76 26.58
CA LEU A 6 -21.48 -20.75 27.99
C LEU A 6 -22.75 -19.91 28.16
N ALA A 7 -23.84 -20.52 28.60
CA ALA A 7 -25.05 -19.82 28.97
C ALA A 7 -24.87 -19.19 30.36
N ASN A 8 -25.45 -18.01 30.59
CA ASN A 8 -25.41 -17.30 31.88
C ASN A 8 -25.93 -18.14 33.07
N GLU A 9 -26.66 -19.22 32.78
CA GLU A 9 -27.23 -20.15 33.75
C GLU A 9 -26.24 -21.27 34.16
N GLY A 10 -24.98 -21.22 33.70
CA GLY A 10 -23.92 -22.16 34.08
C GLY A 10 -23.85 -23.44 33.24
N GLY A 11 -24.53 -23.49 32.08
CA GLY A 11 -24.55 -24.64 31.17
C GLY A 11 -23.88 -24.34 29.83
N TYR A 12 -23.36 -25.38 29.16
CA TYR A 12 -22.89 -25.29 27.78
C TYR A 12 -24.06 -25.54 26.82
N GLN A 13 -24.40 -24.58 25.97
CA GLN A 13 -25.38 -24.75 24.88
C GLN A 13 -24.67 -25.03 23.56
N ASP A 14 -25.14 -26.03 22.81
CA ASP A 14 -24.62 -26.32 21.48
C ASP A 14 -24.84 -25.14 20.53
N LEU A 15 -23.79 -24.81 19.78
CA LEU A 15 -23.88 -23.87 18.68
C LEU A 15 -24.29 -24.62 17.41
N ALA A 16 -25.38 -24.17 16.80
CA ALA A 16 -25.81 -24.67 15.49
C ALA A 16 -24.76 -24.29 14.43
N LYS A 17 -24.44 -25.26 13.58
CA LYS A 17 -23.56 -25.04 12.44
C LYS A 17 -24.36 -24.47 11.29
N ASP A 18 -23.73 -23.56 10.57
CA ASP A 18 -24.17 -23.14 9.24
C ASP A 18 -23.86 -24.24 8.20
N GLU A 19 -24.35 -24.08 6.96
CA GLU A 19 -24.14 -25.00 5.83
C GLU A 19 -22.66 -25.27 5.54
N ARG A 20 -21.79 -24.30 5.88
CA ARG A 20 -20.33 -24.37 5.75
C ARG A 20 -19.63 -25.09 6.92
N GLY A 21 -20.39 -25.52 7.93
CA GLY A 21 -19.86 -26.08 9.17
C GLY A 21 -19.32 -25.03 10.15
N TRP A 22 -19.63 -23.75 9.96
CA TRP A 22 -19.20 -22.64 10.82
C TRP A 22 -20.16 -22.43 11.98
N LEU A 23 -19.65 -21.94 13.11
CA LEU A 23 -20.42 -21.69 14.33
C LEU A 23 -20.60 -20.19 14.53
N TRP A 24 -21.84 -19.71 14.69
CA TRP A 24 -22.09 -18.29 14.97
C TRP A 24 -21.96 -17.99 16.46
N CYS A 25 -21.05 -17.10 16.84
CA CYS A 25 -20.97 -16.57 18.19
C CYS A 25 -21.77 -15.26 18.26
N GLN A 26 -22.99 -15.32 18.82
CA GLN A 26 -23.84 -14.13 18.98
C GLN A 26 -23.23 -13.06 19.89
N GLU A 27 -22.45 -13.44 20.90
CA GLU A 27 -21.85 -12.50 21.86
C GLU A 27 -20.72 -11.67 21.25
N LEU A 28 -19.92 -12.29 20.37
CA LEU A 28 -18.86 -11.60 19.65
C LEU A 28 -19.35 -11.00 18.32
N GLY A 29 -20.51 -11.44 17.81
CA GLY A 29 -20.97 -11.11 16.46
C GLY A 29 -20.04 -11.65 15.36
N LEU A 30 -19.39 -12.80 15.63
CA LEU A 30 -18.37 -13.40 14.76
C LEU A 30 -18.71 -14.86 14.45
N TRP A 31 -18.36 -15.30 13.26
CA TRP A 31 -18.36 -16.70 12.86
C TRP A 31 -17.05 -17.38 13.29
N LEU A 32 -17.12 -18.63 13.72
CA LEU A 32 -15.98 -19.49 14.01
C LEU A 32 -15.96 -20.62 12.98
N GLY A 33 -14.93 -20.64 12.13
CA GLY A 33 -14.82 -21.59 11.03
C GLY A 33 -13.45 -22.27 11.01
N ALA A 34 -13.39 -23.42 10.32
CA ALA A 34 -12.13 -24.05 9.98
C ALA A 34 -11.49 -23.29 8.81
N TRP A 35 -10.28 -22.80 9.02
CA TRP A 35 -9.45 -22.13 8.04
C TRP A 35 -8.24 -23.01 7.71
N GLN A 36 -8.03 -23.28 6.43
CA GLN A 36 -6.89 -24.05 5.97
C GLN A 36 -5.72 -23.10 5.71
N GLY A 37 -4.64 -23.23 6.48
CA GLY A 37 -3.43 -22.47 6.24
C GLY A 37 -2.35 -22.71 7.28
N GLU A 38 -1.32 -21.88 7.24
CA GLU A 38 -0.17 -21.96 8.14
C GLU A 38 -0.34 -21.00 9.32
N LEU A 39 -0.37 -21.54 10.54
CA LEU A 39 -0.36 -20.77 11.78
C LEU A 39 0.73 -21.36 12.69
N VAL A 40 1.53 -20.51 13.32
CA VAL A 40 2.64 -20.95 14.20
C VAL A 40 3.58 -21.97 13.52
N ARG A 41 3.87 -21.77 12.23
CA ARG A 41 4.72 -22.65 11.40
C ARG A 41 4.17 -24.07 11.18
N GLU A 42 2.89 -24.28 11.42
CA GLU A 42 2.23 -25.55 11.19
C GLU A 42 1.03 -25.36 10.24
N THR A 43 1.01 -26.17 9.17
CA THR A 43 -0.06 -26.14 8.17
C THR A 43 -1.12 -27.15 8.57
N ALA A 44 -2.25 -26.65 9.05
CA ALA A 44 -3.34 -27.46 9.57
C ALA A 44 -4.69 -26.75 9.36
N PRO A 45 -5.82 -27.44 9.52
CA PRO A 45 -7.12 -26.78 9.63
C PRO A 45 -7.21 -26.10 11.00
N TRP A 46 -6.94 -24.79 11.03
CA TRP A 46 -7.00 -23.97 12.23
C TRP A 46 -8.40 -23.40 12.45
N LEU A 47 -8.77 -23.16 13.71
CA LEU A 47 -9.97 -22.41 14.03
C LEU A 47 -9.70 -20.91 13.91
N ARG A 48 -10.50 -20.21 13.10
CA ARG A 48 -10.41 -18.76 12.87
C ARG A 48 -11.74 -18.08 13.05
N PHE A 49 -11.66 -16.83 13.49
CA PHE A 49 -12.81 -15.94 13.53
C PHE A 49 -13.02 -15.27 12.17
N TYR A 50 -14.28 -15.17 11.76
CA TYR A 50 -14.72 -14.47 10.58
C TYR A 50 -15.76 -13.41 10.97
N GLY A 51 -15.74 -12.26 10.32
CA GLY A 51 -16.73 -11.21 10.47
C GLY A 51 -18.11 -11.67 9.97
N ALA A 52 -19.15 -10.90 10.30
CA ALA A 52 -20.52 -11.18 9.90
C ALA A 52 -20.70 -11.29 8.36
N ASP A 53 -19.86 -10.60 7.60
CA ASP A 53 -19.76 -10.62 6.15
C ASP A 53 -18.99 -11.83 5.58
N GLY A 54 -18.44 -12.68 6.45
CA GLY A 54 -17.59 -13.80 6.07
C GLY A 54 -16.12 -13.42 5.82
N SER A 55 -15.72 -12.17 6.10
CA SER A 55 -14.32 -11.76 6.02
C SER A 55 -13.50 -12.39 7.14
N LEU A 56 -12.26 -12.81 6.87
CA LEU A 56 -11.39 -13.36 7.92
C LEU A 56 -10.98 -12.26 8.89
N VAL A 57 -11.22 -12.44 10.18
CA VAL A 57 -10.71 -11.53 11.21
C VAL A 57 -9.21 -11.77 11.32
N LEU A 58 -8.45 -10.83 10.77
CA LEU A 58 -7.00 -10.80 10.89
C LEU A 58 -6.62 -10.54 12.35
N LEU A 59 -5.62 -11.28 12.83
CA LEU A 59 -4.99 -11.00 14.12
C LEU A 59 -4.35 -9.61 14.10
N ALA A 60 -4.15 -8.99 15.27
CA ALA A 60 -3.49 -7.69 15.38
C ALA A 60 -2.14 -7.67 14.63
N THR A 61 -1.35 -8.74 14.77
CA THR A 61 -0.06 -8.91 14.07
C THR A 61 -0.22 -8.95 12.55
N GLU A 62 -1.29 -9.55 12.03
CA GLU A 62 -1.53 -9.61 10.58
C GLU A 62 -2.00 -8.26 10.04
N ARG A 63 -2.81 -7.53 10.81
CA ARG A 63 -3.22 -6.15 10.48
C ARG A 63 -2.01 -5.23 10.42
N GLU A 64 -1.16 -5.26 11.44
CA GLU A 64 0.10 -4.48 11.45
C GLU A 64 0.98 -4.81 10.26
N GLN A 65 1.15 -6.09 9.92
CA GLN A 65 1.92 -6.48 8.74
C GLN A 65 1.28 -5.99 7.44
N GLN A 66 -0.05 -6.03 7.33
CA GLN A 66 -0.75 -5.53 6.15
C GLN A 66 -0.58 -4.02 6.02
N GLU A 67 -0.75 -3.26 7.10
CA GLU A 67 -0.55 -1.82 7.13
C GLU A 67 0.89 -1.45 6.79
N ARG A 68 1.86 -2.16 7.35
CA ARG A 68 3.28 -1.98 7.03
C ARG A 68 3.55 -2.21 5.55
N ARG A 69 3.05 -3.31 4.98
CA ARG A 69 3.19 -3.60 3.54
C ARG A 69 2.53 -2.52 2.68
N GLN A 70 1.39 -1.98 3.09
CA GLN A 70 0.72 -0.89 2.37
C GLN A 70 1.53 0.40 2.44
N LYS A 71 2.07 0.74 3.62
CA LYS A 71 2.94 1.90 3.83
C LYS A 71 4.21 1.80 2.98
N GLU A 72 4.91 0.67 3.03
CA GLU A 72 6.12 0.43 2.23
C GLU A 72 5.83 0.57 0.72
N ARG A 73 4.69 0.05 0.23
CA ARG A 73 4.27 0.23 -1.17
C ARG A 73 3.92 1.67 -1.52
N ALA A 74 3.38 2.44 -0.57
CA ALA A 74 3.08 3.85 -0.79
C ALA A 74 4.37 4.67 -0.86
N GLU A 75 5.31 4.41 0.06
CA GLU A 75 6.63 5.05 0.10
C GLU A 75 7.44 4.76 -1.17
N GLN A 76 7.48 3.49 -1.63
CA GLN A 76 8.16 3.12 -2.87
C GLN A 76 7.59 3.86 -4.10
N ARG A 77 6.26 4.02 -4.17
CA ARG A 77 5.61 4.75 -5.27
C ARG A 77 5.93 6.24 -5.23
N ALA A 78 5.90 6.85 -4.04
CA ALA A 78 6.24 8.25 -3.87
C ALA A 78 7.72 8.52 -4.23
N GLU A 79 8.63 7.63 -3.82
CA GLU A 79 10.05 7.72 -4.16
C GLU A 79 10.29 7.55 -5.67
N GLN A 80 9.60 6.60 -6.32
CA GLN A 80 9.71 6.41 -7.76
C GLN A 80 9.23 7.65 -8.53
N GLU A 81 8.11 8.25 -8.13
CA GLU A 81 7.59 9.46 -8.77
C GLU A 81 8.52 10.66 -8.57
N ARG A 82 9.11 10.80 -7.36
CA ARG A 82 10.12 11.84 -7.09
C ARG A 82 11.35 11.68 -7.98
N ARG A 83 11.90 10.47 -8.07
CA ARG A 83 13.05 10.18 -8.93
C ARG A 83 12.76 10.46 -10.40
N GLN A 84 11.57 10.12 -10.88
CA GLN A 84 11.18 10.41 -12.27
C GLN A 84 11.11 11.92 -12.54
N LYS A 85 10.51 12.70 -11.63
CA LYS A 85 10.47 14.17 -11.76
C LYS A 85 11.85 14.79 -11.70
N GLU A 86 12.72 14.30 -10.82
CA GLU A 86 14.10 14.78 -10.70
C GLU A 86 14.92 14.46 -11.95
N GLN A 87 14.81 13.23 -12.48
CA GLN A 87 15.45 12.84 -13.73
C GLN A 87 14.97 13.67 -14.92
N GLU A 88 13.66 13.92 -15.01
CA GLU A 88 13.09 14.75 -16.07
C GLU A 88 13.58 16.20 -15.95
N CYS A 89 13.63 16.74 -14.74
CA CYS A 89 14.17 18.06 -14.47
C CYS A 89 15.64 18.12 -14.92
N GLN A 90 16.46 17.18 -14.50
CA GLN A 90 17.88 17.13 -14.86
C GLN A 90 18.07 16.99 -16.38
N ALA A 91 17.33 16.11 -17.04
CA ALA A 91 17.41 15.93 -18.49
C ALA A 91 17.01 17.21 -19.25
N ARG A 92 16.04 17.98 -18.73
CA ARG A 92 15.67 19.29 -19.28
C ARG A 92 16.78 20.32 -19.08
N LEU A 93 17.41 20.37 -17.90
CA LEU A 93 18.55 21.26 -17.61
C LEU A 93 19.76 20.95 -18.51
N ASP A 94 20.08 19.67 -18.69
CA ASP A 94 21.17 19.23 -19.55
C ASP A 94 20.88 19.60 -21.01
N SER A 95 19.62 19.51 -21.44
CA SER A 95 19.19 19.88 -22.78
C SER A 95 19.29 21.39 -23.03
N VAL A 96 18.89 22.23 -22.06
CA VAL A 96 19.10 23.69 -22.11
C VAL A 96 20.58 24.01 -22.33
N SER A 97 21.45 23.41 -21.52
CA SER A 97 22.90 23.64 -21.57
C SER A 97 23.51 23.24 -22.92
N ARG A 98 23.09 22.10 -23.48
CA ARG A 98 23.54 21.65 -24.81
C ARG A 98 23.10 22.59 -25.92
N LEU A 99 21.86 23.08 -25.87
CA LEU A 99 21.34 23.98 -26.90
C LEU A 99 22.04 25.35 -26.87
N LEU A 100 22.32 25.89 -25.68
CA LEU A 100 23.11 27.11 -25.53
C LEU A 100 24.55 26.92 -26.06
N THR A 101 25.18 25.78 -25.79
CA THR A 101 26.52 25.44 -26.32
C THR A 101 26.54 25.34 -27.85
N LEU A 102 25.44 24.90 -28.46
CA LEU A 102 25.28 24.85 -29.92
C LEU A 102 25.02 26.23 -30.55
N GLY A 103 24.97 27.30 -29.74
CA GLY A 103 24.83 28.68 -30.20
C GLY A 103 23.40 29.16 -30.36
N LEU A 104 22.39 28.45 -29.81
CA LEU A 104 21.02 28.96 -29.76
C LEU A 104 20.90 30.06 -28.69
N SER A 105 20.06 31.05 -28.95
CA SER A 105 19.78 32.10 -27.98
C SER A 105 18.84 31.62 -26.86
N VAL A 106 18.92 32.27 -25.69
CA VAL A 106 18.05 32.01 -24.52
C VAL A 106 16.57 32.01 -24.88
N ALA A 107 16.15 32.95 -25.73
CA ALA A 107 14.77 33.08 -26.17
C ALA A 107 14.31 31.90 -27.05
N GLU A 108 15.19 31.39 -27.91
CA GLU A 108 14.90 30.23 -28.77
C GLU A 108 14.81 28.95 -27.95
N VAL A 109 15.71 28.76 -26.97
CA VAL A 109 15.69 27.59 -26.07
C VAL A 109 14.45 27.61 -25.16
N ALA A 110 14.10 28.77 -24.60
CA ALA A 110 12.89 28.94 -23.80
C ALA A 110 11.63 28.58 -24.60
N THR A 111 11.56 29.02 -25.86
CA THR A 111 10.44 28.71 -26.75
C THR A 111 10.41 27.23 -27.14
N ALA A 112 11.56 26.63 -27.48
CA ALA A 112 11.65 25.23 -27.92
C ALA A 112 11.32 24.22 -26.82
N LEU A 113 11.67 24.52 -25.57
CA LEU A 113 11.42 23.66 -24.41
C LEU A 113 10.16 24.07 -23.63
N ASN A 114 9.44 25.10 -24.10
CA ASN A 114 8.29 25.69 -23.42
C ASN A 114 8.59 26.07 -21.95
N LEU A 115 9.78 26.63 -21.74
CA LEU A 115 10.29 27.09 -20.45
C LEU A 115 10.16 28.62 -20.34
N SER A 116 10.13 29.13 -19.11
CA SER A 116 10.22 30.57 -18.88
C SER A 116 11.63 31.08 -19.21
N LEU A 117 11.71 32.26 -19.83
CA LEU A 117 12.97 32.93 -20.12
C LEU A 117 13.84 33.06 -18.84
N ALA A 118 13.22 33.43 -17.72
CA ALA A 118 13.90 33.58 -16.43
C ALA A 118 14.55 32.28 -15.94
N VAL A 119 13.98 31.11 -16.26
CA VAL A 119 14.56 29.81 -15.88
C VAL A 119 15.81 29.51 -16.72
N VAL A 120 15.77 29.82 -18.02
CA VAL A 120 16.92 29.62 -18.92
C VAL A 120 18.06 30.59 -18.58
N GLU A 121 17.74 31.85 -18.27
CA GLU A 121 18.71 32.86 -17.80
C GLU A 121 19.39 32.42 -16.50
N GLN A 122 18.63 31.96 -15.51
CA GLN A 122 19.18 31.49 -14.24
C GLN A 122 20.14 30.30 -14.41
N ILE A 123 19.87 29.41 -15.37
CA ILE A 123 20.75 28.28 -15.71
C ILE A 123 22.04 28.77 -16.39
N GLN A 124 21.93 29.74 -17.30
CA GLN A 124 23.08 30.33 -17.98
C GLN A 124 23.98 31.12 -17.02
N ASP A 125 23.38 31.91 -16.13
CA ASP A 125 24.10 32.68 -15.11
C ASP A 125 24.83 31.76 -14.12
N SER A 126 24.25 30.60 -13.81
CA SER A 126 24.89 29.58 -12.96
C SER A 126 26.07 28.88 -13.65
N GLN A 127 26.21 29.03 -14.98
CA GLN A 127 27.29 28.42 -15.79
C GLN A 127 28.37 29.42 -16.23
N THR A 128 28.16 30.72 -16.02
CA THR A 128 29.13 31.76 -16.38
C THR A 128 29.87 32.20 -15.11
N PRO A 129 31.18 31.86 -14.95
CA PRO A 129 31.94 32.16 -13.73
C PRO A 129 32.25 33.66 -13.54
#